data_AF-C1CVE1-F1
#
_entry.id   AF-C1CVE1-F1
#
_cell.length_a   1.000
_cell.length_b   1.000
_cell.length_c   1.000
_cell.angle_alpha   90.00
_cell.angle_beta   90.00
_cell.angle_gamma   90.00
#
_symmetry.space_group_name_H-M   'P 1'
#
loop_
_entity.id
_entity.type
_entity.pdbx_description
1 polymer ?
#
loop_
_entity_poly.entity_id
_entity_poly.type
_entity_poly.pdbx_seq_one_letter_code
_entity_poly.pdbx_strand_id
1 'polypeptide(L)'
;MGEAKRRKQLGLMPDVHAFEAHMDAEGTVTFSRAPEDAALRELIEGALKASQPYGAAWDSEYRTSYVMAGRPDRFLETAEDVQSIPVPPLRRFSGDLVLGKTATEGAGMSFQVEGGSIRLREQRHSFDGQRWDSFPAHTDPRRALEYLLQHPALNLQGELVATFLIEQWGEGRIDVTPEPPDDLLEALEGVAREFHGDTPELWASTHHDLLQQDEEGPVPVARRLVLDLRRPAPLHSPLSLAFATHGNVEFHPNIEKSTFSLDGELWHPYGDPDAEAQEDALHPELAQFFDVETASVTVHADGRVEWEDGVIPEEHAEHLRTDLRESTGAGNQDAWAAWTGELLRSTFDHELAIPQDAELPVPQAVRLDIPLDALSDPDPLAQTFMESEVTFDGSHWRDLYDEEVPEELQPFAAGNTTN
;
A
#
# COMPACT_ATOMS: atom_id res chain seq x y z
N MET A 1 5.48 -43.24 -40.23
CA MET A 1 4.65 -42.55 -39.22
C MET A 1 5.52 -41.51 -38.53
N GLY A 2 5.29 -40.22 -38.77
CA GLY A 2 6.16 -39.12 -38.31
C GLY A 2 6.18 -38.98 -36.79
N GLU A 3 7.35 -38.63 -36.25
CA GLU A 3 7.62 -38.53 -34.81
C GLU A 3 6.63 -37.60 -34.09
N ALA A 4 6.21 -36.51 -34.74
CA ALA A 4 5.18 -35.59 -34.25
C ALA A 4 3.80 -36.25 -34.01
N LYS A 5 3.37 -37.17 -34.90
CA LYS A 5 2.11 -37.92 -34.70
C LYS A 5 2.21 -38.90 -33.54
N ARG A 6 3.40 -39.47 -33.30
CA ARG A 6 3.65 -40.39 -32.18
C ARG A 6 3.67 -39.65 -30.83
N ARG A 7 4.26 -38.46 -30.78
CA ARG A 7 4.26 -37.59 -29.58
C ARG A 7 2.87 -37.05 -29.23
N LYS A 8 2.06 -36.68 -30.24
CA LYS A 8 0.65 -36.28 -30.04
C LYS A 8 -0.22 -37.41 -29.48
N GLN A 9 0.02 -38.66 -29.87
CA GLN A 9 -0.68 -39.83 -29.31
C GLN A 9 -0.23 -40.19 -27.88
N LEU A 10 0.94 -39.73 -27.45
CA LEU A 10 1.50 -40.00 -26.12
C LEU A 10 1.22 -38.86 -25.11
N GLY A 11 0.46 -37.82 -25.48
CA GLY A 11 0.19 -36.67 -24.62
C GLY A 11 1.43 -35.80 -24.33
N LEU A 12 2.46 -35.87 -25.19
CA LEU A 12 3.75 -35.20 -25.01
C LEU A 12 3.87 -33.88 -25.78
N MET A 13 2.80 -33.39 -26.40
CA MET A 13 2.79 -32.06 -27.01
C MET A 13 2.21 -31.06 -26.01
N PRO A 14 2.88 -29.91 -25.80
CA PRO A 14 2.30 -28.84 -25.01
C PRO A 14 1.05 -28.31 -25.72
N ASP A 15 0.00 -28.04 -24.94
CA ASP A 15 -1.22 -27.41 -25.44
C ASP A 15 -0.99 -25.90 -25.50
N VAL A 16 -1.22 -25.30 -26.68
CA VAL A 16 -0.89 -23.91 -26.96
C VAL A 16 -2.16 -23.14 -27.32
N HIS A 17 -2.41 -22.08 -26.55
CA HIS A 17 -3.60 -21.26 -26.62
C HIS A 17 -3.22 -19.81 -26.93
N ALA A 18 -3.37 -19.40 -28.19
CA ALA A 18 -3.06 -18.04 -28.61
C ALA A 18 -4.10 -17.03 -28.10
N PHE A 19 -3.64 -15.86 -27.68
CA PHE A 19 -4.50 -14.76 -27.23
C PHE A 19 -4.05 -13.40 -27.76
N GLU A 20 -4.99 -12.47 -27.77
CA GLU A 20 -4.77 -11.03 -27.95
C GLU A 20 -5.66 -10.28 -26.96
N ALA A 21 -5.05 -9.41 -26.18
CA ALA A 21 -5.72 -8.60 -25.18
C ALA A 21 -5.22 -7.17 -25.22
N HIS A 22 -6.03 -6.25 -24.72
CA HIS A 22 -5.60 -4.90 -24.37
C HIS A 22 -5.78 -4.65 -22.88
N MET A 23 -4.91 -3.80 -22.34
CA MET A 23 -4.96 -3.33 -20.96
C MET A 23 -4.98 -1.81 -20.97
N ASP A 24 -5.88 -1.22 -20.18
CA ASP A 24 -5.95 0.22 -19.96
C ASP A 24 -4.99 0.69 -18.87
N ALA A 25 -5.11 1.96 -18.47
CA ALA A 25 -4.28 2.57 -17.45
C ALA A 25 -4.60 2.02 -16.05
N GLU A 26 -5.84 1.56 -15.83
CA GLU A 26 -6.32 1.02 -14.57
C GLU A 26 -5.97 -0.47 -14.39
N GLY A 27 -5.40 -1.11 -15.42
CA GLY A 27 -5.04 -2.53 -15.38
C GLY A 27 -6.19 -3.47 -15.78
N THR A 28 -7.28 -2.93 -16.32
CA THR A 28 -8.41 -3.72 -16.82
C THR A 28 -8.02 -4.41 -18.12
N VAL A 29 -8.11 -5.74 -18.16
CA VAL A 29 -7.77 -6.54 -19.33
C VAL A 29 -9.04 -6.83 -20.14
N THR A 30 -9.00 -6.53 -21.43
CA THR A 30 -10.08 -6.87 -22.36
C THR A 30 -9.54 -7.69 -23.53
N PHE A 31 -10.14 -8.84 -23.77
CA PHE A 31 -9.72 -9.76 -24.82
C PHE A 31 -10.34 -9.43 -26.17
N SER A 32 -9.51 -9.22 -27.19
CA SER A 32 -9.94 -9.24 -28.60
C SER A 32 -9.93 -10.66 -29.17
N ARG A 33 -9.09 -11.54 -28.61
CA ARG A 33 -9.05 -12.97 -28.91
C ARG A 33 -8.59 -13.73 -27.67
N ALA A 34 -9.35 -14.73 -27.25
CA ALA A 34 -9.00 -15.59 -26.13
C ALA A 34 -9.48 -17.03 -26.38
N PRO A 35 -9.00 -18.00 -25.60
CA PRO A 35 -9.62 -19.32 -25.55
C PRO A 35 -11.12 -19.25 -25.20
N GLU A 36 -11.88 -20.19 -25.73
CA GLU A 36 -13.32 -20.32 -25.41
C GLU A 36 -13.53 -20.75 -23.95
N ASP A 37 -12.58 -21.49 -23.39
CA ASP A 37 -12.57 -21.91 -22.00
C ASP A 37 -12.39 -20.71 -21.06
N ALA A 38 -13.32 -20.56 -20.11
CA ALA A 38 -13.32 -19.48 -19.13
C ALA A 38 -12.13 -19.59 -18.16
N ALA A 39 -11.76 -20.79 -17.73
CA ALA A 39 -10.65 -20.98 -16.79
C ALA A 39 -9.31 -20.58 -17.44
N LEU A 40 -9.13 -20.90 -18.73
CA LEU A 40 -7.95 -20.46 -19.46
C LEU A 40 -7.90 -18.93 -19.65
N ARG A 41 -9.07 -18.30 -19.77
CA ARG A 41 -9.16 -16.83 -19.90
C ARG A 41 -8.82 -16.14 -18.59
N GLU A 42 -9.36 -16.63 -17.48
CA GLU A 42 -9.05 -16.15 -16.13
C GLU A 42 -7.56 -16.32 -15.82
N LEU A 43 -6.97 -17.46 -16.20
CA LEU A 43 -5.53 -17.70 -16.05
C LEU A 43 -4.68 -16.69 -16.84
N ILE A 44 -5.08 -16.37 -18.08
CA ILE A 44 -4.37 -15.37 -18.91
C ILE A 44 -4.54 -13.96 -18.32
N GLU A 45 -5.75 -13.61 -17.90
CA GLU A 45 -6.04 -12.31 -17.31
C GLU A 45 -5.26 -12.09 -16.01
N GLY A 46 -5.32 -13.05 -15.08
CA GLY A 46 -4.60 -12.97 -13.80
C GLY A 46 -3.10 -12.84 -14.02
N ALA A 47 -2.53 -13.62 -14.94
CA ALA A 47 -1.11 -13.54 -15.25
C ALA A 47 -0.71 -12.22 -15.93
N LEU A 48 -1.55 -11.63 -16.79
CA LEU A 48 -1.29 -10.30 -17.36
C LEU A 48 -1.35 -9.22 -16.27
N LYS A 49 -2.35 -9.25 -15.39
CA LYS A 49 -2.47 -8.30 -14.27
C LYS A 49 -1.31 -8.40 -13.28
N ALA A 50 -0.83 -9.61 -13.02
CA ALA A 50 0.30 -9.82 -12.10
C ALA A 50 1.66 -9.45 -12.72
N SER A 51 1.83 -9.59 -14.04
CA SER A 51 3.14 -9.42 -14.69
C SER A 51 3.34 -8.08 -15.40
N GLN A 52 2.27 -7.40 -15.80
CA GLN A 52 2.34 -6.14 -16.53
C GLN A 52 2.08 -4.97 -15.58
N PRO A 53 2.92 -3.92 -15.60
CA PRO A 53 2.68 -2.75 -14.74
C PRO A 53 1.39 -2.05 -15.19
N TYR A 54 0.76 -1.24 -14.35
CA TYR A 54 -0.36 -0.38 -14.74
C TYR A 54 -0.22 0.97 -14.03
N GLY A 55 -1.18 1.88 -14.18
CA GLY A 55 -1.17 3.22 -13.55
C GLY A 55 0.20 3.93 -13.61
N ALA A 56 0.69 4.35 -12.44
CA ALA A 56 1.97 5.02 -12.29
C ALA A 56 3.19 4.15 -12.68
N ALA A 57 3.10 2.83 -12.52
CA ALA A 57 4.17 1.92 -12.91
C ALA A 57 4.31 1.84 -14.44
N TRP A 58 3.17 1.81 -15.15
CA TRP A 58 3.18 1.87 -16.62
C TRP A 58 3.73 3.21 -17.12
N ASP A 59 3.31 4.30 -16.49
CA ASP A 59 3.82 5.63 -16.75
C ASP A 59 5.36 5.68 -16.68
N SER A 60 5.93 5.12 -15.61
CA SER A 60 7.38 5.04 -15.41
C SER A 60 8.05 4.16 -16.48
N GLU A 61 7.55 2.94 -16.72
CA GLU A 61 8.12 2.01 -17.69
C GLU A 61 8.10 2.60 -19.12
N TYR A 62 6.98 3.21 -19.51
CA TYR A 62 6.83 3.82 -20.83
C TYR A 62 7.81 4.98 -21.02
N ARG A 63 7.88 5.90 -20.04
CA ARG A 63 8.77 7.06 -20.12
C ARG A 63 10.23 6.63 -20.12
N THR A 64 10.59 5.59 -19.36
CA THR A 64 11.92 4.97 -19.38
C THR A 64 12.26 4.43 -20.76
N SER A 65 11.35 3.65 -21.35
CA SER A 65 11.51 3.11 -22.70
C SER A 65 11.60 4.20 -23.77
N TYR A 66 10.84 5.29 -23.59
CA TYR A 66 10.88 6.48 -24.44
C TYR A 66 12.25 7.16 -24.41
N VAL A 67 12.81 7.34 -23.20
CA VAL A 67 14.16 7.89 -23.00
C VAL A 67 15.21 6.97 -23.61
N MET A 68 15.16 5.67 -23.30
CA MET A 68 16.09 4.66 -23.85
C MET A 68 16.04 4.60 -25.39
N ALA A 69 14.91 4.94 -26.01
CA ALA A 69 14.77 5.05 -27.45
C ALA A 69 15.43 6.31 -28.05
N GLY A 70 16.08 7.15 -27.23
CA GLY A 70 16.78 8.36 -27.65
C GLY A 70 15.85 9.46 -28.17
N ARG A 71 14.60 9.47 -27.71
CA ARG A 71 13.56 10.39 -28.17
C ARG A 71 13.53 11.77 -27.49
N PRO A 72 13.98 11.96 -26.23
CA PRO A 72 14.01 13.29 -25.64
C PRO A 72 14.90 14.26 -26.43
N ASP A 73 14.40 15.47 -26.68
CA ASP A 73 15.17 16.54 -27.35
C ASP A 73 16.17 17.23 -26.39
N ARG A 74 16.03 17.00 -25.09
CA ARG A 74 16.87 17.54 -24.02
C ARG A 74 17.06 16.53 -22.88
N PHE A 75 18.07 16.76 -22.05
CA PHE A 75 18.20 16.04 -20.78
C PHE A 75 17.00 16.33 -19.87
N LEU A 76 16.63 15.31 -19.10
CA LEU A 76 15.51 15.36 -18.15
C LEU A 76 16.11 15.52 -16.77
N GLU A 77 15.88 16.65 -16.14
CA GLU A 77 16.51 17.00 -14.86
C GLU A 77 15.53 16.84 -13.69
N THR A 78 14.25 17.09 -13.94
CA THR A 78 13.19 17.14 -12.92
C THR A 78 12.08 16.13 -13.18
N ALA A 79 11.24 15.89 -12.17
CA ALA A 79 10.02 15.08 -12.33
C ALA A 79 9.07 15.69 -13.38
N GLU A 80 8.95 17.02 -13.42
CA GLU A 80 8.10 17.74 -14.40
C GLU A 80 8.58 17.51 -15.85
N ASP A 81 9.91 17.50 -16.07
CA ASP A 81 10.47 17.18 -17.39
C ASP A 81 10.04 15.79 -17.87
N VAL A 82 10.08 14.81 -16.96
CA VAL A 82 9.68 13.43 -17.25
C VAL A 82 8.17 13.35 -17.49
N GLN A 83 7.37 14.00 -16.65
CA GLN A 83 5.90 14.02 -16.76
C GLN A 83 5.41 14.68 -18.05
N SER A 84 6.18 15.60 -18.64
CA SER A 84 5.88 16.20 -19.94
C SER A 84 5.85 15.20 -21.10
N ILE A 85 6.44 14.01 -20.93
CA ILE A 85 6.37 12.91 -21.88
C ILE A 85 4.99 12.26 -21.76
N PRO A 86 4.13 12.33 -22.80
CA PRO A 86 2.79 11.76 -22.75
C PRO A 86 2.86 10.23 -22.77
N VAL A 87 2.03 9.60 -21.95
CA VAL A 87 1.95 8.15 -21.84
C VAL A 87 0.67 7.67 -22.54
N PRO A 88 0.75 6.65 -23.42
CA PRO A 88 -0.43 6.09 -24.05
C PRO A 88 -1.27 5.32 -23.04
N PRO A 89 -2.60 5.56 -22.97
CA PRO A 89 -3.49 4.92 -22.01
C PRO A 89 -3.78 3.45 -22.35
N LEU A 90 -3.50 3.01 -23.57
CA LEU A 90 -3.81 1.65 -24.02
C LEU A 90 -2.56 0.88 -24.41
N ARG A 91 -2.51 -0.37 -23.96
CA ARG A 91 -1.52 -1.37 -24.37
C ARG A 91 -2.19 -2.59 -24.95
N ARG A 92 -1.55 -3.20 -25.94
CA ARG A 92 -1.99 -4.44 -26.57
C ARG A 92 -0.90 -5.48 -26.46
N PHE A 93 -1.32 -6.66 -26.01
CA PHE A 93 -0.48 -7.83 -25.85
C PHE A 93 -0.94 -8.90 -26.83
N SER A 94 0.01 -9.55 -27.48
CA SER A 94 -0.25 -10.78 -28.23
C SER A 94 0.72 -11.86 -27.78
N GLY A 95 0.19 -13.07 -27.56
CA GLY A 95 0.98 -14.13 -26.96
C GLY A 95 0.31 -15.49 -27.04
N ASP A 96 0.91 -16.44 -26.34
CA ASP A 96 0.45 -17.82 -26.24
C ASP A 96 0.53 -18.30 -24.78
N LEU A 97 -0.55 -18.91 -24.28
CA LEU A 97 -0.52 -19.75 -23.08
C LEU A 97 -0.09 -21.17 -23.48
N VAL A 98 0.95 -21.70 -22.84
CA VAL A 98 1.56 -23.00 -23.13
C VAL A 98 1.46 -23.88 -21.90
N LEU A 99 0.65 -24.94 -21.96
CA LEU A 99 0.41 -25.89 -20.87
C LEU A 99 1.19 -27.21 -21.10
N GLY A 100 1.77 -27.77 -20.02
CA GLY A 100 2.45 -29.07 -20.03
C GLY A 100 3.97 -29.06 -19.75
N LYS A 101 4.52 -30.24 -19.38
CA LYS A 101 5.89 -30.47 -18.82
C LYS A 101 7.09 -30.16 -19.74
N THR A 102 6.87 -29.59 -20.91
CA THR A 102 7.93 -29.21 -21.87
C THR A 102 7.69 -27.81 -22.39
N ALA A 103 7.56 -26.84 -21.48
CA ALA A 103 7.70 -25.44 -21.84
C ALA A 103 9.17 -25.18 -22.22
N THR A 104 9.54 -25.42 -23.48
CA THR A 104 10.86 -25.06 -24.01
C THR A 104 11.02 -23.55 -23.93
N GLU A 105 12.00 -23.03 -23.19
CA GLU A 105 12.35 -21.60 -23.17
C GLU A 105 12.41 -21.06 -24.60
N GLY A 106 11.41 -20.27 -24.97
CA GLY A 106 11.39 -19.55 -26.23
C GLY A 106 11.96 -18.16 -26.01
N ALA A 107 12.61 -17.58 -27.02
CA ALA A 107 13.04 -16.19 -26.95
C ALA A 107 11.82 -15.26 -26.83
N GLY A 108 11.70 -14.55 -25.71
CA GLY A 108 10.61 -13.62 -25.39
C GLY A 108 10.40 -13.49 -23.89
N MET A 109 9.58 -12.52 -23.44
CA MET A 109 9.15 -12.46 -22.03
C MET A 109 8.19 -13.60 -21.76
N SER A 110 8.52 -14.45 -20.78
CA SER A 110 7.68 -15.56 -20.36
C SER A 110 7.45 -15.57 -18.86
N PHE A 111 6.20 -15.74 -18.45
CA PHE A 111 5.79 -15.79 -17.05
C PHE A 111 5.21 -17.18 -16.73
N GLN A 112 5.54 -17.72 -15.55
CA GLN A 112 4.98 -18.99 -15.11
C GLN A 112 3.54 -18.81 -14.65
N VAL A 113 2.70 -19.82 -14.93
CA VAL A 113 1.31 -19.88 -14.47
C VAL A 113 0.99 -21.31 -14.05
N GLU A 114 -0.15 -21.51 -13.38
CA GLU A 114 -0.57 -22.86 -12.99
C GLU A 114 -0.62 -23.80 -14.21
N GLY A 115 0.17 -24.88 -14.15
CA GLY A 115 0.23 -25.89 -15.20
C GLY A 115 0.99 -25.50 -16.48
N GLY A 116 1.59 -24.31 -16.56
CA GLY A 116 2.27 -23.85 -17.78
C GLY A 116 2.96 -22.49 -17.71
N SER A 117 3.01 -21.80 -18.85
CA SER A 117 3.62 -20.47 -18.98
C SER A 117 2.90 -19.63 -20.03
N ILE A 118 2.87 -18.32 -19.82
CA ILE A 118 2.47 -17.35 -20.84
C ILE A 118 3.71 -16.82 -21.54
N ARG A 119 3.66 -16.73 -22.87
CA ARG A 119 4.71 -16.15 -23.70
C ARG A 119 4.17 -14.93 -24.43
N LEU A 120 4.73 -13.77 -24.14
CA LEU A 120 4.42 -12.56 -24.89
C LEU A 120 5.27 -12.51 -26.15
N ARG A 121 4.62 -12.43 -27.31
CA ARG A 121 5.28 -12.25 -28.61
C ARG A 121 5.49 -10.79 -28.93
N GLU A 122 4.49 -9.97 -28.63
CA GLU A 122 4.51 -8.56 -28.99
C GLU A 122 3.69 -7.72 -28.01
N GLN A 123 4.25 -6.54 -27.71
CA GLN A 123 3.61 -5.47 -26.95
C GLN A 123 3.58 -4.21 -27.81
N ARG A 124 2.40 -3.61 -27.94
CA ARG A 124 2.19 -2.32 -28.62
C ARG A 124 1.41 -1.38 -27.73
N HIS A 125 1.50 -0.09 -28.00
CA HIS A 125 0.81 0.96 -27.26
C HIS A 125 0.08 1.93 -28.20
N SER A 126 -0.98 2.57 -27.70
CA SER A 126 -1.83 3.46 -28.49
C SER A 126 -2.37 4.63 -27.67
N PHE A 127 -2.39 5.81 -28.28
CA PHE A 127 -3.01 7.02 -27.71
C PHE A 127 -4.52 7.12 -28.02
N ASP A 128 -4.97 6.49 -29.11
CA ASP A 128 -6.32 6.68 -29.67
C ASP A 128 -7.08 5.36 -29.89
N GLY A 129 -6.45 4.22 -29.59
CA GLY A 129 -6.97 2.87 -29.86
C GLY A 129 -6.94 2.46 -31.34
N GLN A 130 -6.57 3.36 -32.26
CA GLN A 130 -6.55 3.13 -33.70
C GLN A 130 -5.14 2.83 -34.20
N ARG A 131 -4.17 3.64 -33.78
CA ARG A 131 -2.77 3.49 -34.15
C ARG A 131 -2.00 2.81 -33.03
N TRP A 132 -1.38 1.68 -33.36
CA TRP A 132 -0.60 0.89 -32.43
C TRP A 132 0.87 0.94 -32.83
N ASP A 133 1.68 1.54 -31.97
CA ASP A 133 3.12 1.67 -32.17
C ASP A 133 3.87 0.78 -31.15
N SER A 134 5.13 0.47 -31.45
CA SER A 134 6.06 -0.19 -30.53
C SER A 134 7.35 0.62 -30.47
N PHE A 135 8.09 0.47 -29.36
CA PHE A 135 9.45 0.99 -29.33
C PHE A 135 10.33 0.16 -30.29
N PRO A 136 11.28 0.81 -30.99
CA PRO A 136 12.22 0.08 -31.82
C PRO A 136 13.00 -0.89 -30.94
N ALA A 137 13.18 -2.13 -31.40
CA ALA A 137 14.09 -3.05 -30.73
C ALA A 137 15.47 -2.39 -30.62
N HIS A 138 16.00 -2.24 -29.40
CA HIS A 138 17.31 -1.65 -29.19
C HIS A 138 18.37 -2.57 -29.80
N THR A 139 18.89 -2.18 -30.97
CA THR A 139 19.98 -2.91 -31.64
C THR A 139 21.25 -2.94 -30.78
N ASP A 140 21.39 -1.97 -29.86
CA ASP A 140 22.45 -1.90 -28.85
C ASP A 140 21.85 -1.50 -27.48
N PRO A 141 21.52 -2.47 -26.61
CA PRO A 141 20.97 -2.21 -25.28
C PRO A 141 21.92 -1.45 -24.35
N ARG A 142 23.25 -1.59 -24.53
CA ARG A 142 24.23 -0.88 -23.69
C ARG A 142 24.18 0.60 -23.96
N ARG A 143 24.13 0.99 -25.23
CA ARG A 143 24.00 2.39 -25.62
C ARG A 143 22.68 3.00 -25.16
N ALA A 144 21.59 2.24 -25.18
CA ALA A 144 20.30 2.69 -24.68
C ALA A 144 20.36 2.95 -23.16
N LEU A 145 21.00 2.07 -22.41
CA LEU A 145 21.23 2.25 -20.97
C LEU A 145 22.18 3.41 -20.67
N GLU A 146 23.30 3.53 -21.39
CA GLU A 146 24.23 4.66 -21.27
C GLU A 146 23.55 6.00 -21.55
N TYR A 147 22.58 6.03 -22.48
CA TYR A 147 21.79 7.22 -22.74
C TYR A 147 20.86 7.53 -21.56
N LEU A 148 20.13 6.53 -21.04
CA LEU A 148 19.28 6.69 -19.86
C LEU A 148 20.05 7.23 -18.65
N LEU A 149 21.25 6.68 -18.37
CA LEU A 149 22.11 7.07 -17.25
C LEU A 149 22.61 8.53 -17.31
N GLN A 150 22.47 9.22 -18.45
CA GLN A 150 22.85 10.63 -18.58
C GLN A 150 21.78 11.59 -18.05
N HIS A 151 20.56 11.12 -17.77
CA HIS A 151 19.46 11.98 -17.32
C HIS A 151 19.45 12.08 -15.79
N PRO A 152 19.63 13.26 -15.18
CA PRO A 152 19.61 13.43 -13.73
C PRO A 152 18.30 12.95 -13.08
N ALA A 153 17.17 13.06 -13.80
CA ALA A 153 15.87 12.59 -13.34
C ALA A 153 15.82 11.08 -13.02
N LEU A 154 16.78 10.28 -13.51
CA LEU A 154 16.89 8.86 -13.18
C LEU A 154 17.20 8.59 -11.70
N ASN A 155 17.82 9.56 -11.02
CA ASN A 155 18.14 9.44 -9.59
C ASN A 155 16.98 9.88 -8.68
N LEU A 156 15.87 10.36 -9.25
CA LEU A 156 14.70 10.74 -8.47
C LEU A 156 14.00 9.48 -7.97
N GLN A 157 13.68 9.47 -6.68
CA GLN A 157 12.79 8.47 -6.10
C GLN A 157 11.33 8.87 -6.32
N GLY A 158 10.44 7.89 -6.31
CA GLY A 158 9.03 8.18 -6.21
C GLY A 158 8.64 8.67 -4.82
N GLU A 159 7.46 9.28 -4.77
CA GLU A 159 6.85 9.82 -3.56
C GLU A 159 6.61 8.70 -2.53
N LEU A 160 6.92 8.98 -1.25
CA LEU A 160 6.61 8.09 -0.14
C LEU A 160 5.09 8.06 0.06
N VAL A 161 4.52 6.86 0.02
CA VAL A 161 3.09 6.61 0.22
C VAL A 161 2.83 6.26 1.68
N ALA A 162 3.63 5.35 2.23
CA ALA A 162 3.50 4.87 3.59
C ALA A 162 4.82 4.25 4.05
N THR A 163 4.99 4.15 5.37
CA THR A 163 6.08 3.39 5.99
C THR A 163 5.45 2.39 6.96
N PHE A 164 5.88 1.14 6.88
CA PHE A 164 5.44 0.07 7.77
C PHE A 164 6.63 -0.49 8.56
N LEU A 165 6.38 -0.81 9.82
CA LEU A 165 7.21 -1.70 10.60
C LEU A 165 6.63 -3.11 10.52
N ILE A 166 7.44 -4.06 10.08
CA ILE A 166 7.07 -5.47 10.00
C ILE A 166 7.90 -6.24 11.01
N GLU A 167 7.26 -6.73 12.07
CA GLU A 167 7.86 -7.62 13.05
C GLU A 167 7.60 -9.07 12.65
N GLN A 168 8.65 -9.81 12.34
CA GLN A 168 8.59 -11.21 11.97
C GLN A 168 9.32 -12.08 12.99
N TRP A 169 8.65 -13.11 13.47
CA TRP A 169 9.20 -14.12 14.36
C TRP A 169 9.65 -15.35 13.57
N GLY A 170 10.72 -16.01 14.02
CA GLY A 170 11.26 -17.20 13.34
C GLY A 170 10.28 -18.38 13.24
N GLU A 171 9.23 -18.40 14.07
CA GLU A 171 8.12 -19.37 13.99
C GLU A 171 7.08 -19.05 12.90
N GLY A 172 7.20 -17.90 12.24
CA GLY A 172 6.37 -17.49 11.11
C GLY A 172 5.27 -16.48 11.43
N ARG A 173 5.14 -16.02 12.69
CA ARG A 173 4.25 -14.90 13.04
C ARG A 173 4.78 -13.62 12.42
N ILE A 174 3.90 -12.86 11.76
CA ILE A 174 4.20 -11.55 11.20
C ILE A 174 3.16 -10.57 11.71
N ASP A 175 3.64 -9.49 12.31
CA ASP A 175 2.83 -8.38 12.79
C ASP A 175 3.26 -7.12 12.00
N VAL A 176 2.30 -6.38 11.44
CA VAL A 176 2.54 -5.20 10.61
C VAL A 176 1.95 -3.97 11.29
N THR A 177 2.71 -2.89 11.37
CA THR A 177 2.28 -1.64 11.99
C THR A 177 2.65 -0.44 11.12
N PRO A 178 1.72 0.48 10.80
CA PRO A 178 0.29 0.44 11.12
C PRO A 178 -0.42 -0.73 10.41
N GLU A 179 -1.65 -1.03 10.80
CA GLU A 179 -2.44 -2.05 10.14
C GLU A 179 -2.66 -1.66 8.65
N PRO A 180 -2.16 -2.46 7.70
CA PRO A 180 -2.33 -2.15 6.28
C PRO A 180 -3.73 -2.53 5.80
N PRO A 181 -4.20 -1.94 4.68
CA PRO A 181 -5.36 -2.46 3.97
C PRO A 181 -5.22 -3.96 3.64
N ASP A 182 -6.33 -4.72 3.66
CA ASP A 182 -6.35 -6.17 3.44
C ASP A 182 -5.65 -6.60 2.14
N ASP A 183 -5.78 -5.82 1.07
CA ASP A 183 -5.17 -6.09 -0.23
C ASP A 183 -3.65 -5.87 -0.25
N LEU A 184 -3.13 -5.10 0.70
CA LEU A 184 -1.71 -4.82 0.86
C LEU A 184 -1.03 -5.74 1.88
N LEU A 185 -1.77 -6.25 2.87
CA LEU A 185 -1.23 -7.11 3.93
C LEU A 185 -0.50 -8.33 3.36
N GLU A 186 -1.13 -9.08 2.45
CA GLU A 186 -0.52 -10.28 1.85
C GLU A 186 0.78 -9.94 1.09
N ALA A 187 0.80 -8.80 0.40
CA ALA A 187 1.99 -8.33 -0.30
C ALA A 187 3.12 -7.93 0.67
N LEU A 188 2.80 -7.23 1.76
CA LEU A 188 3.77 -6.85 2.79
C LEU A 188 4.38 -8.07 3.47
N GLU A 189 3.55 -9.04 3.88
CA GLU A 189 4.04 -10.28 4.47
C GLU A 189 4.87 -11.09 3.48
N GLY A 190 4.45 -11.15 2.21
CA GLY A 190 5.20 -11.82 1.14
C GLY A 190 6.59 -11.22 0.96
N VAL A 191 6.68 -9.89 0.88
CA VAL A 191 7.95 -9.15 0.78
C VAL A 191 8.80 -9.37 2.02
N ALA A 192 8.23 -9.34 3.22
CA ALA A 192 8.98 -9.58 4.46
C ALA A 192 9.56 -10.99 4.51
N ARG A 193 8.78 -12.02 4.15
CA ARG A 193 9.27 -13.40 4.07
C ARG A 193 10.37 -13.57 3.04
N GLU A 194 10.22 -12.95 1.86
CA GLU A 194 11.26 -12.99 0.82
C GLU A 194 12.54 -12.29 1.28
N PHE A 195 12.40 -11.12 1.91
CA PHE A 195 13.51 -10.32 2.39
C PHE A 195 14.26 -10.97 3.56
N HIS A 196 13.53 -11.51 4.54
CA HIS A 196 14.11 -12.17 5.71
C HIS A 196 14.48 -13.63 5.46
N GLY A 197 14.00 -14.26 4.39
CA GLY A 197 14.14 -15.69 4.15
C GLY A 197 12.97 -16.51 4.70
N ASP A 198 12.46 -17.41 3.86
CA ASP A 198 11.28 -18.26 4.12
C ASP A 198 11.63 -19.64 4.71
N THR A 199 12.92 -19.98 4.76
CA THR A 199 13.43 -21.18 5.44
C THR A 199 14.38 -20.82 6.58
N PRO A 200 14.60 -21.71 7.56
CA PRO A 200 15.57 -21.47 8.64
C PRO A 200 16.98 -21.17 8.15
N GLU A 201 17.40 -21.78 7.03
CA GLU A 201 18.71 -21.53 6.42
C GLU A 201 18.78 -20.13 5.81
N LEU A 202 17.76 -19.71 5.05
CA LEU A 202 17.70 -18.38 4.47
C LEU A 202 17.51 -17.28 5.55
N TRP A 203 16.78 -17.60 6.61
CA TRP A 203 16.62 -16.73 7.77
C TRP A 203 17.97 -16.38 8.42
N ALA A 204 18.79 -17.41 8.65
CA ALA A 204 20.13 -17.23 9.17
C ALA A 204 21.03 -16.49 8.17
N SER A 205 21.10 -16.96 6.91
CA SER A 205 22.02 -16.40 5.93
C SER A 205 21.75 -14.93 5.63
N THR A 206 20.49 -14.54 5.44
CA THR A 206 20.14 -13.12 5.19
C THR A 206 20.45 -12.24 6.40
N HIS A 207 20.31 -12.75 7.63
CA HIS A 207 20.70 -12.01 8.82
C HIS A 207 22.22 -11.77 8.86
N HIS A 208 23.03 -12.80 8.61
CA HIS A 208 24.49 -12.67 8.57
C HIS A 208 24.97 -11.75 7.44
N ASP A 209 24.32 -11.84 6.26
CA ASP A 209 24.58 -10.96 5.12
C ASP A 209 24.35 -9.48 5.47
N LEU A 210 23.24 -9.16 6.16
CA LEU A 210 22.95 -7.79 6.59
C LEU A 210 23.96 -7.26 7.62
N LEU A 211 24.48 -8.12 8.50
CA LEU A 211 25.54 -7.77 9.43
C LEU A 211 26.94 -7.75 8.79
N GLN A 212 27.07 -8.18 7.53
CA GLN A 212 28.35 -8.36 6.84
C GLN A 212 29.31 -9.26 7.63
N GLN A 213 28.77 -10.29 8.30
CA GLN A 213 29.52 -11.27 9.07
C GLN A 213 29.61 -12.61 8.33
N ASP A 214 30.67 -13.39 8.58
CA ASP A 214 30.73 -14.79 8.14
C ASP A 214 29.59 -15.59 8.81
N GLU A 215 29.10 -16.67 8.18
CA GLU A 215 27.93 -17.51 8.58
C GLU A 215 28.00 -18.19 9.97
N GLU A 216 28.90 -17.76 10.87
CA GLU A 216 29.14 -18.34 12.20
C GLU A 216 28.53 -17.52 13.36
N GLY A 217 27.64 -16.56 13.08
CA GLY A 217 27.00 -15.70 14.08
C GLY A 217 25.73 -16.28 14.74
N PRO A 218 25.23 -15.67 15.84
CA PRO A 218 23.93 -16.00 16.40
C PRO A 218 22.81 -15.74 15.36
N VAL A 219 21.71 -16.47 15.49
CA VAL A 219 20.54 -16.32 14.62
C VAL A 219 19.42 -15.67 15.44
N PRO A 220 18.77 -14.61 14.94
CA PRO A 220 17.74 -13.91 15.68
C PRO A 220 16.46 -14.75 15.81
N VAL A 221 15.75 -14.56 16.92
CA VAL A 221 14.42 -15.13 17.15
C VAL A 221 13.33 -14.27 16.52
N ALA A 222 13.57 -12.96 16.38
CA ALA A 222 12.66 -12.01 15.75
C ALA A 222 13.43 -10.90 15.00
N ARG A 223 12.80 -10.33 13.98
CA ARG A 223 13.35 -9.27 13.14
C ARG A 223 12.28 -8.21 12.89
N ARG A 224 12.66 -6.94 12.94
CA ARG A 224 11.83 -5.77 12.66
C ARG A 224 12.36 -5.09 11.40
N LEU A 225 11.58 -5.14 10.33
CA LEU A 225 11.88 -4.50 9.05
C LEU A 225 11.09 -3.21 8.92
N VAL A 226 11.80 -2.10 8.72
CA VAL A 226 11.18 -0.84 8.30
C VAL A 226 11.09 -0.84 6.78
N LEU A 227 9.89 -0.68 6.25
CA LEU A 227 9.61 -0.78 4.82
C LEU A 227 8.90 0.46 4.32
N ASP A 228 9.57 1.20 3.44
CA ASP A 228 9.00 2.37 2.78
C ASP A 228 8.30 1.92 1.49
N LEU A 229 7.01 2.25 1.38
CA LEU A 229 6.25 2.08 0.15
C LEU A 229 6.26 3.37 -0.61
N ARG A 230 6.73 3.32 -1.85
CA ARG A 230 6.83 4.48 -2.72
C ARG A 230 6.01 4.27 -3.98
N ARG A 231 5.51 5.36 -4.54
CA ARG A 231 5.10 5.35 -5.93
C ARG A 231 6.31 5.01 -6.79
N PRO A 232 6.13 4.43 -7.98
CA PRO A 232 7.21 4.21 -8.92
C PRO A 232 7.96 5.51 -9.21
N ALA A 233 9.28 5.44 -9.28
CA ALA A 233 10.10 6.58 -9.67
C ALA A 233 9.67 7.09 -11.07
N PRO A 234 9.81 8.40 -11.38
CA PRO A 234 9.43 8.92 -12.70
C PRO A 234 10.10 8.19 -13.87
N LEU A 235 11.33 7.71 -13.66
CA LEU A 235 12.06 6.82 -14.56
C LEU A 235 12.50 5.57 -13.78
N HIS A 236 12.29 4.42 -14.38
CA HIS A 236 12.69 3.14 -13.83
C HIS A 236 14.20 2.95 -14.00
N SER A 237 14.92 2.98 -12.87
CA SER A 237 16.36 2.74 -12.84
C SER A 237 16.64 1.26 -12.68
N PRO A 238 17.49 0.63 -13.51
CA PRO A 238 17.99 -0.72 -13.22
C PRO A 238 18.93 -0.75 -12.01
N LEU A 239 19.29 0.42 -11.48
CA LEU A 239 20.03 0.60 -10.23
C LEU A 239 19.09 1.01 -9.08
N SER A 240 17.77 0.89 -9.26
CA SER A 240 16.80 1.18 -8.20
C SER A 240 17.09 0.31 -6.97
N LEU A 241 16.89 0.90 -5.79
CA LEU A 241 16.98 0.22 -4.51
C LEU A 241 15.66 -0.46 -4.12
N ALA A 242 14.63 -0.37 -4.96
CA ALA A 242 13.38 -1.10 -4.76
C ALA A 242 13.69 -2.60 -4.70
N PHE A 243 13.33 -3.23 -3.59
CA PHE A 243 13.49 -4.67 -3.40
C PHE A 243 12.46 -5.44 -4.22
N ALA A 244 11.21 -4.97 -4.19
CA ALA A 244 10.11 -5.54 -4.94
C ALA A 244 9.20 -4.45 -5.52
N THR A 245 8.41 -4.82 -6.52
CA THR A 245 7.34 -4.00 -7.07
C THR A 245 6.09 -4.85 -7.13
N HIS A 246 5.01 -4.37 -6.49
CA HIS A 246 3.72 -5.03 -6.55
C HIS A 246 2.68 -4.05 -7.06
N GLY A 247 2.08 -4.35 -8.22
CA GLY A 247 1.16 -3.44 -8.89
C GLY A 247 1.79 -2.06 -9.16
N ASN A 248 1.32 -1.04 -8.43
CA ASN A 248 1.70 0.36 -8.61
C ASN A 248 2.52 0.92 -7.43
N VAL A 249 3.16 0.07 -6.63
CA VAL A 249 4.01 0.49 -5.51
C VAL A 249 5.34 -0.26 -5.52
N GLU A 250 6.39 0.46 -5.15
CA GLU A 250 7.74 -0.06 -4.93
C GLU A 250 7.98 -0.21 -3.43
N PHE A 251 8.61 -1.32 -3.05
CA PHE A 251 8.93 -1.67 -1.66
C PHE A 251 10.42 -1.43 -1.43
N HIS A 252 10.75 -0.55 -0.49
CA HIS A 252 12.13 -0.13 -0.19
C HIS A 252 12.49 -0.47 1.26
N PRO A 253 13.22 -1.58 1.51
CA PRO A 253 13.73 -1.92 2.84
C PRO A 253 14.67 -0.84 3.38
N ASN A 254 14.36 -0.32 4.58
CA ASN A 254 15.19 0.64 5.27
C ASN A 254 16.02 -0.08 6.34
N ILE A 255 17.19 -0.59 5.93
CA ILE A 255 18.06 -1.40 6.80
C ILE A 255 18.61 -0.59 7.96
N GLU A 256 18.89 0.71 7.75
CA GLU A 256 19.44 1.58 8.79
C GLU A 256 18.49 1.71 9.99
N LYS A 257 17.18 1.70 9.73
CA LYS A 257 16.13 1.78 10.76
C LYS A 257 15.60 0.42 11.21
N SER A 258 16.03 -0.67 10.57
CA SER A 258 15.59 -2.02 10.90
C SER A 258 16.38 -2.61 12.07
N THR A 259 15.75 -3.50 12.84
CA THR A 259 16.34 -4.10 14.04
C THR A 259 16.11 -5.61 14.09
N PHE A 260 16.82 -6.30 14.98
CA PHE A 260 16.64 -7.72 15.25
C PHE A 260 16.76 -8.01 16.74
N SER A 261 16.20 -9.12 17.18
CA SER A 261 16.29 -9.58 18.55
C SER A 261 16.78 -11.03 18.63
N LEU A 262 17.68 -11.29 19.58
CA LEU A 262 18.20 -12.64 19.86
C LEU A 262 17.40 -13.36 20.96
N ASP A 263 16.65 -12.62 21.77
CA ASP A 263 15.90 -13.12 22.92
C ASP A 263 14.40 -12.76 22.89
N GLY A 264 13.99 -11.87 22.00
CA GLY A 264 12.62 -11.35 21.88
C GLY A 264 12.34 -10.13 22.78
N GLU A 265 13.33 -9.67 23.55
CA GLU A 265 13.18 -8.56 24.50
C GLU A 265 14.09 -7.39 24.12
N LEU A 266 15.35 -7.67 23.79
CA LEU A 266 16.34 -6.66 23.41
C LEU A 266 16.48 -6.59 21.90
N TRP A 267 16.39 -5.37 21.38
CA TRP A 267 16.47 -5.07 19.95
C TRP A 267 17.78 -4.39 19.59
N HIS A 268 18.45 -4.94 18.59
CA HIS A 268 19.72 -4.49 18.06
C HIS A 268 19.52 -3.92 16.65
N PRO A 269 20.07 -2.74 16.33
CA PRO A 269 19.93 -2.16 15.00
C PRO A 269 20.83 -2.85 13.98
N TYR A 270 20.33 -3.00 12.75
CA TYR A 270 21.14 -3.43 11.61
C TYR A 270 22.03 -2.31 11.07
N GLY A 271 21.59 -1.05 11.16
CA GLY A 271 22.33 0.11 10.67
C GLY A 271 23.61 0.44 11.45
N ASP A 272 23.67 0.07 12.72
CA ASP A 272 24.83 0.25 13.59
C ASP A 272 24.96 -0.94 14.56
N PRO A 273 25.56 -2.06 14.13
CA PRO A 273 25.66 -3.27 14.94
C PRO A 273 26.42 -3.09 16.27
N ASP A 274 27.18 -2.00 16.42
CA ASP A 274 27.93 -1.66 17.63
C ASP A 274 27.10 -0.81 18.62
N ALA A 275 25.90 -0.36 18.23
CA ALA A 275 25.01 0.41 19.11
C ALA A 275 24.42 -0.43 20.25
N GLU A 276 24.09 0.22 21.37
CA GLU A 276 23.48 -0.45 22.52
C GLU A 276 22.07 -0.97 22.18
N ALA A 277 21.78 -2.19 22.62
CA ALA A 277 20.47 -2.81 22.48
C ALA A 277 19.42 -2.07 23.32
N GLN A 278 18.18 -2.02 22.85
CA GLN A 278 17.09 -1.29 23.52
C GLN A 278 15.91 -2.22 23.82
N GLU A 279 15.24 -2.00 24.95
CA GLU A 279 14.09 -2.81 25.42
C GLU A 279 12.81 -2.58 24.60
N ASP A 280 12.73 -1.47 23.85
CA ASP A 280 11.64 -1.23 22.89
C ASP A 280 12.12 -0.30 21.76
N ALA A 281 12.89 -0.86 20.83
CA ALA A 281 13.49 -0.10 19.72
C ALA A 281 12.46 0.19 18.61
N LEU A 282 11.36 0.87 18.93
CA LEU A 282 10.73 1.72 17.93
C LEU A 282 11.62 2.95 17.76
N HIS A 283 12.23 3.09 16.59
CA HIS A 283 13.13 4.21 16.31
C HIS A 283 12.40 5.54 16.61
N PRO A 284 12.98 6.51 17.34
CA PRO A 284 12.28 7.75 17.75
C PRO A 284 11.66 8.52 16.59
N GLU A 285 12.25 8.43 15.39
CA GLU A 285 11.71 9.03 14.17
C GLU A 285 10.44 8.31 13.67
N LEU A 286 10.35 6.98 13.83
CA LEU A 286 9.13 6.22 13.50
C LEU A 286 8.07 6.41 14.59
N ALA A 287 8.47 6.47 15.86
CA ALA A 287 7.57 6.90 16.93
C ALA A 287 6.97 8.28 16.61
N GLN A 288 7.73 9.24 16.07
CA GLN A 288 7.20 10.54 15.63
C GLN A 288 6.30 10.49 14.38
N PHE A 289 6.42 9.48 13.52
CA PHE A 289 5.51 9.30 12.37
C PHE A 289 4.21 8.59 12.75
N PHE A 290 4.24 7.78 13.81
CA PHE A 290 3.11 6.96 14.26
C PHE A 290 2.37 7.56 15.47
N ASP A 291 3.03 8.43 16.22
CA ASP A 291 2.45 9.23 17.28
C ASP A 291 2.09 10.58 16.65
N VAL A 292 0.95 10.64 15.95
CA VAL A 292 0.29 11.93 15.72
C VAL A 292 0.02 12.45 17.12
N GLU A 293 0.83 13.40 17.60
CA GLU A 293 0.66 13.97 18.91
C GLU A 293 -0.74 14.60 18.93
N THR A 294 -1.67 13.95 19.61
CA THR A 294 -3.06 14.36 19.65
C THR A 294 -3.33 15.06 20.96
N ALA A 295 -4.02 16.19 20.87
CA ALA A 295 -4.55 16.86 22.03
C ALA A 295 -5.99 16.40 22.25
N SER A 296 -6.24 15.86 23.44
CA SER A 296 -7.61 15.51 23.81
C SER A 296 -8.38 16.75 24.25
N VAL A 297 -9.46 17.04 23.54
CA VAL A 297 -10.30 18.22 23.72
C VAL A 297 -11.73 17.81 24.02
N THR A 298 -12.29 18.33 25.10
CA THR A 298 -13.68 18.11 25.47
C THR A 298 -14.55 19.25 24.95
N VAL A 299 -15.54 18.90 24.11
CA VAL A 299 -16.57 19.83 23.61
C VAL A 299 -17.89 19.53 24.31
N HIS A 300 -18.46 20.54 24.95
CA HIS A 300 -19.74 20.45 25.66
C HIS A 300 -20.89 20.98 24.81
N ALA A 301 -22.08 20.40 25.01
CA ALA A 301 -23.32 20.83 24.35
C ALA A 301 -23.65 22.31 24.58
N ASP A 302 -23.23 22.89 25.71
CA ASP A 302 -23.42 24.30 26.06
C ASP A 302 -22.46 25.26 25.31
N GLY A 303 -21.58 24.74 24.46
CA GLY A 303 -20.59 25.50 23.69
C GLY A 303 -19.26 25.69 24.41
N ARG A 304 -19.06 25.10 25.58
CA ARG A 304 -17.76 25.12 26.25
C ARG A 304 -16.81 24.13 25.59
N VAL A 305 -15.55 24.52 25.49
CA VAL A 305 -14.48 23.67 24.95
C VAL A 305 -13.31 23.74 25.94
N GLU A 306 -12.94 22.60 26.48
CA GLU A 306 -11.95 22.44 27.56
C GLU A 306 -10.86 21.44 27.13
N TRP A 307 -9.63 21.66 27.56
CA TRP A 307 -8.49 20.76 27.38
C TRP A 307 -7.50 21.00 28.51
N GLU A 308 -6.52 20.11 28.66
CA GLU A 308 -5.50 20.23 29.71
C GLU A 308 -4.58 21.44 29.48
N ASP A 309 -4.31 22.20 30.55
CA ASP A 309 -3.49 23.42 30.49
C ASP A 309 -2.09 23.12 29.93
N GLY A 310 -1.71 23.86 28.88
CA GLY A 310 -0.40 23.74 28.24
C GLY A 310 -0.32 22.75 27.08
N VAL A 311 -1.41 22.03 26.76
CA VAL A 311 -1.46 21.10 25.62
C VAL A 311 -1.63 21.85 24.29
N ILE A 312 -2.58 22.79 24.22
CA ILE A 312 -2.80 23.63 23.03
C ILE A 312 -2.06 24.96 23.19
N PRO A 313 -1.21 25.37 22.23
CA PRO A 313 -0.56 26.67 22.26
C PRO A 313 -1.58 27.83 22.27
N GLU A 314 -1.31 28.87 23.07
CA GLU A 314 -2.24 30.00 23.25
C GLU A 314 -2.62 30.70 21.93
N GLU A 315 -1.74 30.67 20.93
CA GLU A 315 -1.99 31.29 19.62
C GLU A 315 -3.07 30.56 18.79
N HIS A 316 -3.26 29.26 19.01
CA HIS A 316 -4.28 28.45 18.33
C HIS A 316 -5.56 28.28 19.15
N ALA A 317 -5.53 28.56 20.46
CA ALA A 317 -6.62 28.30 21.39
C ALA A 317 -7.98 28.91 20.99
N GLU A 318 -8.03 30.18 20.60
CA GLU A 318 -9.30 30.84 20.24
C GLU A 318 -9.84 30.39 18.87
N HIS A 319 -8.94 30.11 17.93
CA HIS A 319 -9.32 29.58 16.62
C HIS A 319 -9.91 28.18 16.78
N LEU A 320 -9.23 27.29 17.52
CA LEU A 320 -9.68 25.94 17.81
C LEU A 320 -11.05 25.92 18.48
N ARG A 321 -11.29 26.79 19.47
CA ARG A 321 -12.62 26.92 20.12
C ARG A 321 -13.72 27.32 19.15
N THR A 322 -13.40 28.21 18.21
CA THR A 322 -14.37 28.70 17.23
C THR A 322 -14.71 27.59 16.25
N ASP A 323 -13.69 26.95 15.68
CA ASP A 323 -13.83 25.91 14.68
C ASP A 323 -14.56 24.68 15.22
N LEU A 324 -14.23 24.23 16.44
CA LEU A 324 -14.91 23.11 17.07
C LEU A 324 -16.39 23.42 17.36
N ARG A 325 -16.73 24.64 17.76
CA ARG A 325 -18.14 25.04 17.94
C ARG A 325 -18.90 25.06 16.63
N GLU A 326 -18.29 25.60 15.57
CA GLU A 326 -18.90 25.67 14.25
C GLU A 326 -19.08 24.27 13.64
N SER A 327 -18.11 23.39 13.82
CA SER A 327 -18.10 22.03 13.25
C SER A 327 -19.05 21.08 13.97
N THR A 328 -19.10 21.14 15.30
CA THR A 328 -19.96 20.24 16.11
C THR A 328 -21.35 20.80 16.39
N GLY A 329 -21.58 22.10 16.12
CA GLY A 329 -22.80 22.80 16.49
C GLY A 329 -22.94 23.09 18.00
N ALA A 330 -21.88 22.93 18.79
CA ALA A 330 -21.87 23.17 20.22
C ALA A 330 -22.35 24.59 20.57
N GLY A 331 -23.24 24.70 21.56
CA GLY A 331 -23.93 25.96 21.92
C GLY A 331 -25.25 26.19 21.18
N ASN A 332 -25.58 25.34 20.19
CA ASN A 332 -26.89 25.28 19.55
C ASN A 332 -27.48 23.88 19.74
N GLN A 333 -28.57 23.79 20.52
CA GLN A 333 -29.17 22.52 20.90
C GLN A 333 -29.58 21.63 19.71
N ASP A 334 -30.17 22.22 18.66
CA ASP A 334 -30.64 21.46 17.50
C ASP A 334 -29.47 20.99 16.63
N ALA A 335 -28.46 21.84 16.45
CA ALA A 335 -27.26 21.51 15.66
C ALA A 335 -26.41 20.44 16.36
N TRP A 336 -26.23 20.57 17.68
CA TRP A 336 -25.53 19.58 18.50
C TRP A 336 -26.25 18.23 18.50
N ALA A 337 -27.57 18.21 18.65
CA ALA A 337 -28.35 16.97 18.60
C ALA A 337 -28.29 16.29 17.21
N ALA A 338 -28.27 17.09 16.14
CA ALA A 338 -28.11 16.57 14.79
C ALA A 338 -26.71 15.95 14.59
N TRP A 339 -25.66 16.68 14.94
CA TRP A 339 -24.27 16.23 14.80
C TRP A 339 -23.97 14.99 15.65
N THR A 340 -24.30 15.01 16.95
CA THR A 340 -24.12 13.83 17.82
C THR A 340 -25.01 12.65 17.41
N GLY A 341 -26.20 12.91 16.87
CA GLY A 341 -27.07 11.87 16.34
C GLY A 341 -26.53 11.24 15.05
N GLU A 342 -25.74 11.96 14.25
CA GLU A 342 -25.02 11.42 13.10
C GLU A 342 -23.83 10.58 13.56
N LEU A 343 -23.01 11.13 14.48
CA LEU A 343 -21.89 10.44 15.12
C LEU A 343 -22.29 9.06 15.67
N LEU A 344 -23.31 9.01 16.54
CA LEU A 344 -23.72 7.75 17.16
C LEU A 344 -24.29 6.74 16.15
N ARG A 345 -24.88 7.22 15.04
CA ARG A 345 -25.36 6.32 13.96
C ARG A 345 -24.20 5.78 13.13
N SER A 346 -23.19 6.60 12.82
CA SER A 346 -22.03 6.17 12.05
C SER A 346 -21.15 5.22 12.83
N THR A 347 -20.89 5.52 14.11
CA THR A 347 -20.03 4.68 14.97
C THR A 347 -20.63 3.30 15.19
N PHE A 348 -21.95 3.21 15.41
CA PHE A 348 -22.61 1.96 15.77
C PHE A 348 -23.57 1.43 14.68
N ASP A 349 -23.30 1.70 13.39
CA ASP A 349 -24.19 1.37 12.25
C ASP A 349 -24.58 -0.12 12.19
N HIS A 350 -23.69 -1.01 12.63
CA HIS A 350 -23.94 -2.46 12.62
C HIS A 350 -24.49 -3.01 13.95
N GLU A 351 -24.44 -2.21 15.01
CA GLU A 351 -24.79 -2.62 16.37
C GLU A 351 -26.15 -2.08 16.81
N LEU A 352 -26.64 -1.00 16.19
CA LEU A 352 -27.91 -0.38 16.48
C LEU A 352 -28.92 -0.55 15.32
N ALA A 353 -30.15 -0.91 15.67
CA ALA A 353 -31.31 -0.92 14.78
C ALA A 353 -32.20 0.29 15.06
N ILE A 354 -31.77 1.48 14.64
CA ILE A 354 -32.46 2.75 14.91
C ILE A 354 -33.54 2.99 13.84
N PRO A 355 -34.83 3.12 14.21
CA PRO A 355 -35.87 3.55 13.27
C PRO A 355 -35.58 4.94 12.70
N GLN A 356 -35.91 5.17 11.43
CA GLN A 356 -35.61 6.45 10.72
C GLN A 356 -36.11 7.72 11.45
N ASP A 357 -37.17 7.60 12.26
CA ASP A 357 -37.78 8.73 13.00
C ASP A 357 -37.54 8.68 14.52
N ALA A 358 -36.66 7.79 15.01
CA ALA A 358 -36.39 7.69 16.44
C ALA A 358 -35.39 8.76 16.91
N GLU A 359 -35.75 9.45 17.99
CA GLU A 359 -34.85 10.37 18.69
C GLU A 359 -33.80 9.58 19.48
N LEU A 360 -32.52 9.87 19.23
CA LEU A 360 -31.41 9.32 20.00
C LEU A 360 -31.17 10.15 21.26
N PRO A 361 -30.64 9.54 22.34
CA PRO A 361 -30.15 10.31 23.47
C PRO A 361 -29.05 11.27 22.99
N VAL A 362 -29.09 12.51 23.46
CA VAL A 362 -28.13 13.55 23.07
C VAL A 362 -27.03 13.63 24.13
N PRO A 363 -25.76 13.39 23.80
CA PRO A 363 -24.63 13.57 24.71
C PRO A 363 -24.56 15.00 25.27
N GLN A 364 -24.11 15.15 26.51
CA GLN A 364 -23.78 16.45 27.11
C GLN A 364 -22.39 16.94 26.73
N ALA A 365 -21.47 16.03 26.42
CA ALA A 365 -20.15 16.37 25.89
C ALA A 365 -19.57 15.21 25.07
N VAL A 366 -18.65 15.55 24.18
CA VAL A 366 -17.84 14.62 23.37
C VAL A 366 -16.37 14.98 23.55
N ARG A 367 -15.53 13.97 23.69
CA ARG A 367 -14.07 14.09 23.68
C ARG A 367 -13.59 13.81 22.26
N LEU A 368 -12.76 14.73 21.77
CA LEU A 368 -12.18 14.73 20.44
C LEU A 368 -10.67 14.68 20.58
N ASP A 369 -10.02 13.84 19.80
CA ASP A 369 -8.57 13.82 19.71
C ASP A 369 -8.15 14.59 18.45
N ILE A 370 -7.36 15.63 18.66
CA ILE A 370 -7.01 16.62 17.64
C ILE A 370 -5.52 16.51 17.33
N PRO A 371 -5.14 16.16 16.09
CA PRO A 371 -3.75 16.19 15.66
C PRO A 371 -3.14 17.59 15.87
N LEU A 372 -2.03 17.69 16.62
CA LEU A 372 -1.40 18.98 16.92
C LEU A 372 -0.83 19.66 15.66
N ASP A 373 -0.45 18.88 14.64
CA ASP A 373 -0.01 19.37 13.33
C ASP A 373 -1.16 20.04 12.55
N ALA A 374 -2.39 19.56 12.70
CA ALA A 374 -3.58 20.14 12.08
C ALA A 374 -3.92 21.54 12.62
N LEU A 375 -3.42 21.94 13.80
CA LEU A 375 -3.65 23.28 14.35
C LEU A 375 -3.01 24.40 13.51
N SER A 376 -2.03 24.06 12.68
CA SER A 376 -1.32 25.00 11.80
C SER A 376 -1.86 25.00 10.36
N ASP A 377 -2.77 24.09 10.03
CA ASP A 377 -3.31 23.92 8.68
C ASP A 377 -4.40 24.96 8.40
N PRO A 378 -4.42 25.60 7.20
CA PRO A 378 -5.55 26.45 6.78
C PRO A 378 -6.86 25.71 6.51
N ASP A 379 -6.87 24.38 6.39
CA ASP A 379 -8.08 23.60 6.11
C ASP A 379 -8.98 23.41 7.34
N PRO A 380 -10.32 23.22 7.17
CA PRO A 380 -11.23 23.10 8.31
C PRO A 380 -10.97 21.86 9.17
N LEU A 381 -10.85 22.06 10.49
CA LEU A 381 -10.61 20.99 11.48
C LEU A 381 -11.66 19.87 11.49
N ALA A 382 -12.86 20.12 10.96
CA ALA A 382 -13.93 19.13 10.80
C ALA A 382 -13.52 17.88 9.99
N GLN A 383 -12.41 17.94 9.26
CA GLN A 383 -11.91 16.83 8.44
C GLN A 383 -10.76 16.06 9.11
N THR A 384 -10.30 16.49 10.29
CA THR A 384 -9.05 16.00 10.88
C THR A 384 -9.15 15.55 12.33
N PHE A 385 -10.16 15.98 13.10
CA PHE A 385 -10.35 15.46 14.47
C PHE A 385 -11.03 14.08 14.47
N MET A 386 -10.78 13.32 15.52
CA MET A 386 -11.38 12.00 15.75
C MET A 386 -12.23 12.03 17.02
N GLU A 387 -13.46 11.53 16.97
CA GLU A 387 -14.30 11.39 18.16
C GLU A 387 -13.92 10.15 18.95
N SER A 388 -13.58 10.29 20.24
CA SER A 388 -13.12 9.17 21.08
C SER A 388 -14.11 8.75 22.16
N GLU A 389 -14.66 9.71 22.92
CA GLU A 389 -15.58 9.38 24.01
C GLU A 389 -16.80 10.30 24.04
N VAL A 390 -17.92 9.81 24.56
CA VAL A 390 -19.13 10.59 24.80
C VAL A 390 -19.60 10.49 26.25
N THR A 391 -20.25 11.53 26.75
CA THR A 391 -20.94 11.47 28.04
C THR A 391 -22.36 12.01 27.91
N PHE A 392 -23.33 11.25 28.41
CA PHE A 392 -24.75 11.65 28.41
C PHE A 392 -25.15 12.39 29.69
N ASP A 393 -24.39 12.23 30.78
CA ASP A 393 -24.68 12.82 32.08
C ASP A 393 -23.64 13.85 32.56
N GLY A 394 -22.54 14.00 31.81
CA GLY A 394 -21.45 14.92 32.12
C GLY A 394 -20.42 14.36 33.12
N SER A 395 -20.55 13.09 33.53
CA SER A 395 -19.69 12.47 34.55
C SER A 395 -19.19 11.07 34.18
N HIS A 396 -19.99 10.27 33.48
CA HIS A 396 -19.60 8.95 32.98
C HIS A 396 -19.27 9.07 31.50
N TRP A 397 -18.02 8.78 31.17
CA TRP A 397 -17.52 8.75 29.80
C TRP A 397 -17.65 7.33 29.23
N ARG A 398 -18.09 7.26 27.99
CA ARG A 398 -18.27 6.03 27.21
C ARG A 398 -17.33 6.13 26.02
N ASP A 399 -16.45 5.16 25.90
CA ASP A 399 -15.60 5.02 24.73
C ASP A 399 -16.46 4.63 23.52
N LEU A 400 -16.25 5.32 22.40
CA LEU A 400 -16.99 5.10 21.15
C LEU A 400 -16.50 3.85 20.40
N TYR A 401 -15.31 3.34 20.69
CA TYR A 401 -14.71 2.19 20.01
C TYR A 401 -14.53 0.96 20.91
N ASP A 402 -15.11 0.97 22.10
CA ASP A 402 -15.19 -0.21 22.97
C ASP A 402 -16.21 -1.22 22.39
N GLU A 403 -16.02 -2.52 22.69
CA GLU A 403 -16.86 -3.61 22.16
C GLU A 403 -18.31 -3.58 22.70
N GLU A 404 -18.59 -2.76 23.73
CA GLU A 404 -19.88 -2.67 24.40
C GLU A 404 -20.67 -1.41 24.00
N VAL A 405 -21.85 -1.61 23.40
CA VAL A 405 -22.82 -0.51 23.15
C VAL A 405 -23.17 0.21 24.46
N PRO A 406 -23.06 1.56 24.52
CA PRO A 406 -23.41 2.34 25.70
C PRO A 406 -24.81 2.01 26.23
N GLU A 407 -24.97 1.97 27.55
CA GLU A 407 -26.24 1.64 28.22
C GLU A 407 -27.41 2.51 27.75
N GLU A 408 -27.11 3.77 27.41
CA GLU A 408 -28.05 4.76 26.91
C GLU A 408 -28.58 4.42 25.50
N LEU A 409 -27.83 3.62 24.73
CA LEU A 409 -28.15 3.17 23.37
C LEU A 409 -28.67 1.73 23.30
N GLN A 410 -28.60 0.97 24.41
CA GLN A 410 -29.15 -0.40 24.53
C GLN A 410 -30.61 -0.57 24.06
N PRO A 411 -31.53 0.41 24.22
CA PRO A 411 -32.87 0.32 23.65
C PRO A 411 -32.91 0.13 22.13
N PHE A 412 -31.82 0.47 21.44
CA PHE A 412 -31.67 0.37 19.99
C PHE A 412 -30.74 -0.78 19.57
N ALA A 413 -30.15 -1.56 20.48
CA ALA A 413 -29.22 -2.62 20.12
C ALA A 413 -29.87 -3.69 19.20
N ALA A 414 -29.20 -4.03 18.09
CA ALA A 414 -29.69 -4.90 17.02
C ALA A 414 -30.00 -6.34 17.49
N GLY A 415 -29.46 -6.76 18.64
CA GLY A 415 -29.73 -8.04 19.29
C GLY A 415 -30.98 -8.11 20.19
N ASN A 416 -31.63 -6.98 20.50
CA ASN A 416 -32.79 -6.93 21.41
C ASN A 416 -34.16 -7.17 20.73
N THR A 417 -34.20 -7.70 19.51
CA THR A 417 -35.44 -8.20 18.92
C THR A 417 -35.83 -9.56 19.50
N THR A 418 -36.34 -9.59 20.74
CA THR A 418 -37.27 -10.63 21.23
C THR A 418 -37.96 -10.23 22.55
N ASN A 419 -39.07 -9.48 22.47
CA ASN A 419 -40.44 -9.98 22.73
C ASN A 419 -41.49 -8.86 22.67
#